data_AF-A0A1E5LIE7-F1
#
_entry.id   AF-A0A1E5LIE7-F1
#
_cell.length_a   1.000
_cell.length_b   1.000
_cell.length_c   1.000
_cell.angle_alpha   90.00
_cell.angle_beta   90.00
_cell.angle_gamma   90.00
#
_symmetry.space_group_name_H-M   'P 1'
#
loop_
_entity.id
_entity.type
_entity.pdbx_description
1 polymer ?
#
loop_
_entity_poly.entity_id
_entity_poly.type
_entity_poly.pdbx_seq_one_letter_code
_entity_poly.pdbx_strand_id
1 'polypeptide(L)'
;MQIKLFIDEKNKETEVQIHTNAYTNTIDQLMKKLKSTNTEVIDGYSQQQIYMLKPLDIYFMYSEGAKVYFQTDEDEYESKRKLYELEELFEQDFVRVNKSTLVNVSKISFMEMKKVGMMQLVMDNGTTAHVSRMYLKALKKKLGIGREK
;
A
#
# COMPACT_ATOMS: atom_id res chain seq x y z
N MET A 1 0.08 -14.22 -20.36
CA MET A 1 1.40 -14.45 -19.73
C MET A 1 1.45 -15.91 -19.32
N GLN A 2 2.43 -16.67 -19.78
CA GLN A 2 2.63 -18.07 -19.35
C GLN A 2 3.69 -18.07 -18.25
N ILE A 3 3.37 -18.64 -17.08
CA ILE A 3 4.30 -18.73 -15.95
C ILE A 3 4.80 -20.17 -15.87
N LYS A 4 6.12 -20.35 -15.82
CA LYS A 4 6.78 -21.65 -15.62
C LYS A 4 7.61 -21.56 -14.34
N LEU A 5 7.41 -22.50 -13.43
CA LEU A 5 8.20 -22.64 -12.21
C LEU A 5 9.09 -23.87 -12.35
N PHE A 6 10.39 -23.69 -12.15
CA PHE A 6 11.38 -24.77 -12.14
C PHE A 6 11.98 -24.84 -10.75
N ILE A 7 11.87 -26.01 -10.11
CA ILE A 7 12.44 -26.27 -8.78
C ILE A 7 13.54 -27.31 -8.98
N ASP A 8 14.77 -26.94 -8.63
CA ASP A 8 15.94 -27.81 -8.67
C ASP A 8 16.78 -27.55 -7.41
N GLU A 9 17.07 -28.60 -6.65
CA GLU A 9 17.86 -28.54 -5.42
C GLU A 9 19.30 -28.06 -5.66
N LYS A 10 19.77 -28.07 -6.91
CA LYS A 10 21.08 -27.53 -7.29
C LYS A 10 21.13 -26.00 -7.31
N ASN A 11 19.99 -25.32 -7.34
CA ASN A 11 19.92 -23.87 -7.30
C ASN A 11 20.18 -23.38 -5.88
N LYS A 12 21.34 -22.75 -5.65
CA LYS A 12 21.74 -22.23 -4.33
C LYS A 12 21.02 -20.95 -3.94
N GLU A 13 20.48 -20.22 -4.92
CA GLU A 13 19.77 -18.95 -4.74
C GLU A 13 18.56 -18.89 -5.67
N THR A 14 17.59 -18.06 -5.31
CA THR A 14 16.42 -17.79 -6.16
C THR A 14 16.83 -16.94 -7.37
N GLU A 15 16.78 -17.52 -8.56
CA GLU A 15 16.99 -16.80 -9.82
C GLU A 15 15.66 -16.52 -10.53
N VAL A 16 15.49 -15.31 -11.08
CA VAL A 16 14.31 -14.95 -11.88
C VAL A 16 14.74 -14.53 -13.28
N GLN A 17 14.34 -15.31 -14.29
CA GLN A 17 14.60 -15.04 -15.71
C GLN A 17 13.32 -14.59 -16.43
N ILE A 18 13.37 -13.44 -17.12
CA ILE A 18 12.24 -12.85 -17.85
C ILE A 18 12.57 -12.83 -19.35
N HIS A 19 11.86 -13.61 -20.14
CA HIS A 19 12.01 -13.67 -21.60
C HIS A 19 10.88 -12.86 -22.25
N THR A 20 11.22 -11.74 -22.89
CA THR A 20 10.26 -10.83 -23.54
C THR A 20 10.85 -10.30 -24.85
N ASN A 21 10.00 -9.93 -25.81
CA ASN A 21 10.43 -9.32 -27.08
C ASN A 21 10.72 -7.82 -26.96
N ALA A 22 10.23 -7.17 -25.90
CA ALA A 22 10.47 -5.76 -25.62
C ALA A 22 10.35 -5.46 -24.11
N TYR A 23 11.05 -4.41 -23.67
CA TYR A 23 10.86 -3.84 -22.34
C TYR A 23 9.59 -2.98 -22.36
N THR A 24 8.55 -3.43 -21.67
CA THR A 24 7.24 -2.74 -21.62
C THR A 24 6.92 -2.28 -20.21
N ASN A 25 5.90 -1.41 -20.05
CA ASN A 25 5.43 -1.00 -18.72
C ASN A 25 5.06 -2.19 -17.82
N THR A 26 4.56 -3.28 -18.40
CA THR A 26 4.28 -4.52 -17.66
C THR A 26 5.55 -5.15 -17.09
N ILE A 27 6.65 -5.14 -17.86
CA ILE A 27 7.96 -5.64 -17.40
C ILE A 27 8.53 -4.73 -16.32
N ASP A 28 8.41 -3.41 -16.47
CA ASP A 28 8.87 -2.45 -15.45
C ASP A 28 8.17 -2.66 -14.10
N GLN A 29 6.85 -2.83 -14.12
CA GLN A 29 6.07 -3.13 -12.92
C GLN A 29 6.46 -4.47 -12.28
N LEU A 30 6.73 -5.50 -13.09
CA LEU A 30 7.18 -6.80 -12.60
C LEU A 30 8.56 -6.70 -11.94
N MET A 31 9.50 -5.98 -12.56
CA MET A 31 10.82 -5.73 -12.02
C MET A 31 10.77 -4.97 -10.69
N LYS A 32 9.92 -3.95 -10.57
CA LYS A 32 9.72 -3.21 -9.32
C LYS A 32 9.21 -4.11 -8.19
N LYS A 33 8.23 -4.97 -8.47
CA LYS A 33 7.70 -5.93 -7.47
C LYS A 33 8.71 -6.99 -7.05
N LEU A 34 9.57 -7.43 -7.97
CA LEU A 34 10.62 -8.41 -7.65
C LEU A 34 11.79 -7.79 -6.88
N LYS A 35 12.06 -6.49 -7.11
CA LYS A 35 13.14 -5.73 -6.46
C LYS A 35 12.72 -5.03 -5.18
N SER A 36 11.44 -4.81 -4.95
CA SER A 36 10.96 -4.27 -3.68
C SER A 36 11.33 -5.28 -2.60
N THR A 37 12.33 -4.94 -1.79
CA THR A 37 12.52 -5.60 -0.50
C THR A 37 11.20 -5.44 0.24
N ASN A 38 10.50 -6.55 0.47
CA ASN A 38 9.40 -6.55 1.42
C ASN A 38 9.99 -5.99 2.71
N THR A 39 9.61 -4.76 3.05
CA THR A 39 9.94 -4.20 4.35
C THR A 39 9.09 -5.00 5.33
N GLU A 40 9.66 -6.08 5.87
CA GLU A 40 8.92 -7.01 6.71
C GLU A 40 8.40 -6.30 7.97
N VAL A 41 9.12 -5.28 8.42
CA VAL A 41 8.79 -4.46 9.58
C VAL A 41 9.15 -2.97 9.38
N ILE A 42 8.37 -2.09 10.01
CA ILE A 42 8.65 -0.65 10.12
C ILE A 42 8.59 -0.18 11.59
N ASP A 43 9.44 0.78 11.96
CA ASP A 43 9.52 1.32 13.30
C ASP A 43 8.39 2.32 13.60
N GLY A 44 7.51 1.96 14.53
CA GLY A 44 6.49 2.84 15.11
C GLY A 44 6.82 3.21 16.56
N TYR A 45 6.47 4.41 17.00
CA TYR A 45 6.84 4.93 18.33
C TYR A 45 5.59 5.19 19.17
N SER A 46 5.54 4.62 20.38
CA SER A 46 4.49 4.89 21.36
C SER A 46 5.05 4.77 22.78
N GLN A 47 4.64 5.65 23.70
CA GLN A 47 5.03 5.63 25.12
C GLN A 47 6.54 5.39 25.39
N GLN A 48 7.42 6.05 24.63
CA GLN A 48 8.90 5.90 24.70
C GLN A 48 9.46 4.54 24.24
N GLN A 49 8.63 3.69 23.67
CA GLN A 49 9.01 2.40 23.11
C GLN A 49 9.00 2.45 21.59
N ILE A 50 9.77 1.55 20.98
CA ILE A 50 9.83 1.35 19.54
C ILE A 50 9.21 -0.02 19.24
N TYR A 51 8.21 -0.02 18.36
CA TYR A 51 7.46 -1.17 17.93
C TYR A 51 7.85 -1.54 16.50
N MET A 52 8.13 -2.82 16.26
CA MET A 52 8.38 -3.36 14.92
C MET A 52 7.06 -3.79 14.30
N LEU A 53 6.41 -2.87 13.58
CA LEU A 53 5.09 -3.07 13.00
C LEU A 53 5.21 -3.79 11.67
N LYS A 54 4.37 -4.79 11.42
CA LYS A 54 4.24 -5.37 10.08
C LYS A 54 3.35 -4.46 9.24
N PRO A 55 3.72 -4.10 8.00
CA PRO A 55 2.86 -3.29 7.14
C PRO A 55 1.47 -3.89 6.91
N LEU A 56 1.36 -5.21 6.95
CA LEU A 56 0.09 -5.94 6.84
C LEU A 56 -0.85 -5.74 8.04
N ASP A 57 -0.35 -5.26 9.19
CA ASP A 57 -1.17 -4.98 10.37
C ASP A 57 -1.66 -3.52 10.38
N ILE A 58 -1.07 -2.66 9.56
CA ILE A 58 -1.39 -1.24 9.47
C ILE A 58 -2.58 -1.04 8.51
N TYR A 59 -3.60 -0.32 8.99
CA TYR A 59 -4.77 0.10 8.23
C TYR A 59 -4.55 1.45 7.55
N PHE A 60 -4.04 2.41 8.30
CA PHE A 60 -3.83 3.78 7.85
C PHE A 60 -2.43 4.26 8.15
N MET A 61 -1.89 5.08 7.25
CA MET A 61 -0.79 5.98 7.57
C MET A 61 -1.27 7.39 7.32
N TYR A 62 -1.24 8.25 8.32
CA TYR A 62 -1.81 9.59 8.18
C TYR A 62 -1.00 10.66 8.89
N SER A 63 -1.09 11.89 8.37
CA SER A 63 -0.49 13.05 8.99
C SER A 63 -1.53 13.83 9.80
N GLU A 64 -1.22 14.12 11.05
CA GLU A 64 -1.97 15.05 11.89
C GLU A 64 -1.02 16.14 12.41
N GLY A 65 -1.29 17.39 12.03
CA GLY A 65 -0.36 18.50 12.26
C GLY A 65 1.00 18.24 11.60
N ALA A 66 2.07 18.26 12.40
CA ALA A 66 3.45 18.04 11.95
C ALA A 66 3.89 16.57 12.03
N LYS A 67 3.05 15.69 12.61
CA LYS A 67 3.35 14.30 12.91
C LYS A 67 2.67 13.36 11.92
N VAL A 68 3.22 12.15 11.82
CA VAL A 68 2.67 11.06 11.01
C VAL A 68 2.46 9.87 11.92
N TYR A 69 1.38 9.14 11.70
CA TYR A 69 0.99 7.99 12.52
C TYR A 69 0.68 6.78 11.66
N PHE A 70 0.97 5.61 12.20
CA PHE A 70 0.46 4.32 11.76
C PHE A 70 -0.71 3.95 12.64
N GLN A 71 -1.86 3.65 12.05
CA GLN A 71 -3.01 3.11 12.77
C GLN A 71 -3.12 1.61 12.47
N THR A 72 -3.06 0.81 13.53
CA THR A 72 -3.34 -0.63 13.49
C THR A 72 -4.77 -0.88 13.98
N ASP A 73 -5.14 -2.15 14.20
CA ASP A 73 -6.43 -2.47 14.82
C ASP A 73 -6.45 -2.15 16.32
N GLU A 74 -5.29 -2.23 16.98
CA GLU A 74 -5.16 -2.11 18.43
C GLU A 74 -4.81 -0.68 18.85
N ASP A 75 -3.81 -0.09 18.19
CA ASP A 75 -3.17 1.15 18.64
C ASP A 75 -2.64 2.02 17.48
N GLU A 76 -2.28 3.25 17.85
CA GLU A 76 -1.61 4.23 16.99
C GLU A 76 -0.14 4.41 17.38
N TYR A 77 0.72 4.53 16.37
CA TYR A 77 2.17 4.66 16.55
C TYR A 77 2.70 5.83 15.73
N GLU A 78 3.49 6.71 16.33
CA GLU A 78 4.14 7.81 15.61
C GLU A 78 5.20 7.27 14.65
N SER A 79 5.26 7.84 13.45
CA SER A 79 6.30 7.62 12.44
C SER A 79 7.25 8.81 12.41
N LYS A 80 8.55 8.55 12.39
CA LYS A 80 9.56 9.59 12.13
C LYS A 80 9.67 9.97 10.65
N ARG A 81 9.16 9.12 9.75
CA ARG A 81 9.11 9.37 8.30
C ARG A 81 7.95 10.27 7.95
N LYS A 82 8.12 11.08 6.91
CA LYS A 82 7.06 11.90 6.32
C LYS A 82 6.12 11.04 5.50
N LEU A 83 4.88 11.51 5.36
CA LEU A 83 3.82 10.77 4.67
C LEU A 83 4.18 10.45 3.20
N TYR A 84 4.90 11.34 2.50
CA TYR A 84 5.32 11.06 1.12
C TYR A 84 6.42 9.99 1.04
N GLU A 85 7.30 9.88 2.04
CA GLU A 85 8.33 8.84 2.09
C GLU A 85 7.69 7.48 2.32
N LEU A 86 6.63 7.43 3.14
CA LEU A 86 5.83 6.22 3.36
C LEU A 86 5.03 5.83 2.11
N GLU A 87 4.52 6.82 1.36
CA GLU A 87 3.82 6.60 0.09
C GLU A 87 4.74 5.94 -0.94
N GLU A 88 6.00 6.37 -1.03
CA GLU A 88 7.01 5.76 -1.90
C GLU A 88 7.44 4.37 -1.38
N LEU A 89 7.69 4.24 -0.08
CA LEU A 89 8.16 3.00 0.53
C LEU A 89 7.14 1.87 0.42
N PHE A 90 5.86 2.19 0.59
CA PHE A 90 4.76 1.23 0.55
C PHE A 90 3.85 1.43 -0.66
N GLU A 91 4.40 1.91 -1.79
CA GLU A 91 3.62 2.20 -2.99
C GLU A 91 2.83 0.98 -3.50
N GLN A 92 3.24 -0.25 -3.16
CA GLN A 92 2.58 -1.49 -3.58
C GLN A 92 1.34 -1.81 -2.75
N ASP A 93 1.41 -1.65 -1.42
CA ASP A 93 0.37 -2.07 -0.48
C ASP A 93 -0.54 -0.92 -0.05
N PHE A 94 -0.03 0.32 -0.10
CA PHE A 94 -0.75 1.50 0.34
C PHE A 94 -1.11 2.42 -0.84
N VAL A 95 -2.20 3.17 -0.66
CA VAL A 95 -2.65 4.17 -1.64
C VAL A 95 -3.15 5.41 -0.94
N ARG A 96 -2.80 6.57 -1.49
CA ARG A 96 -3.23 7.85 -0.94
C ARG A 96 -4.66 8.14 -1.34
N VAL A 97 -5.48 8.47 -0.36
CA VAL A 97 -6.94 8.68 -0.54
C VAL A 97 -7.35 10.13 -0.29
N ASN A 98 -6.54 10.88 0.43
CA ASN A 98 -6.69 12.33 0.62
C ASN A 98 -5.31 12.97 0.90
N LYS A 99 -5.28 14.28 1.17
CA LYS A 99 -4.02 15.01 1.38
C LYS A 99 -3.21 14.46 2.56
N SER A 100 -3.84 13.87 3.56
CA SER A 100 -3.22 13.46 4.80
C SER A 100 -3.27 11.96 5.07
N THR A 101 -3.80 11.12 4.18
CA THR A 101 -4.08 9.70 4.50
C THR A 101 -3.69 8.75 3.37
N LEU A 102 -2.92 7.73 3.72
CA LEU A 102 -2.67 6.50 2.98
C LEU A 102 -3.49 5.37 3.63
N VAL A 103 -4.05 4.47 2.83
CA VAL A 103 -4.79 3.28 3.29
C VAL A 103 -4.15 2.01 2.76
N ASN A 104 -4.19 0.94 3.55
CA ASN A 104 -3.78 -0.38 3.09
C ASN A 104 -4.85 -0.97 2.16
N VAL A 105 -4.47 -1.25 0.92
CA VAL A 105 -5.37 -1.73 -0.13
C VAL A 105 -5.95 -3.11 0.21
N SER A 106 -5.18 -3.97 0.86
CA SER A 106 -5.59 -5.35 1.20
C SER A 106 -6.69 -5.41 2.26
N LYS A 107 -6.84 -4.34 3.06
CA LYS A 107 -7.80 -4.22 4.16
C LYS A 107 -9.10 -3.50 3.79
N ILE A 108 -9.24 -3.07 2.53
CA ILE A 108 -10.46 -2.40 2.06
C ILE A 108 -11.56 -3.44 1.90
N SER A 109 -12.67 -3.26 2.62
CA SER A 109 -13.86 -4.10 2.48
C SER A 109 -14.74 -3.62 1.32
N PHE A 110 -15.16 -2.36 1.34
CA PHE A 110 -15.94 -1.76 0.25
C PHE A 110 -15.82 -0.24 0.24
N MET A 111 -16.33 0.38 -0.83
CA MET A 111 -16.45 1.84 -0.94
C MET A 111 -17.91 2.22 -1.08
N GLU A 112 -18.31 3.30 -0.42
CA GLU A 112 -19.68 3.81 -0.49
C GLU A 112 -19.71 5.32 -0.75
N MET A 113 -20.82 5.80 -1.30
CA MET A 113 -21.10 7.23 -1.42
C MET A 113 -22.02 7.65 -0.27
N LYS A 114 -21.49 8.36 0.73
CA LYS A 114 -22.33 8.86 1.84
C LYS A 114 -23.20 10.05 1.45
N LYS A 115 -22.70 10.91 0.56
CA LYS A 115 -23.40 12.09 0.03
C LYS A 115 -22.96 12.34 -1.41
N VAL A 116 -23.66 13.21 -2.12
CA VAL A 116 -23.33 13.59 -3.50
C VAL A 116 -21.88 14.04 -3.59
N GLY A 117 -21.06 13.24 -4.28
CA GLY A 117 -19.65 13.54 -4.53
C GLY A 117 -18.68 13.28 -3.36
N MET A 118 -19.13 12.62 -2.28
CA MET A 118 -18.30 12.27 -1.12
C MET A 118 -18.17 10.76 -1.01
N MET A 119 -17.05 10.23 -1.51
CA MET A 119 -16.74 8.80 -1.45
C MET A 119 -16.02 8.48 -0.13
N GLN A 120 -16.36 7.33 0.43
CA GLN A 120 -15.78 6.81 1.66
C GLN A 120 -15.34 5.37 1.45
N LEU A 121 -14.18 5.04 2.01
CA LEU A 121 -13.68 3.68 2.16
C LEU A 121 -14.10 3.13 3.50
N VAL A 122 -14.48 1.85 3.51
CA VAL A 122 -14.74 1.06 4.70
C VAL A 122 -13.76 -0.09 4.72
N MET A 123 -13.00 -0.20 5.81
CA MET A 123 -12.03 -1.27 6.04
C MET A 123 -12.73 -2.51 6.62
N ASP A 124 -12.06 -3.66 6.60
CA ASP A 124 -12.60 -4.92 7.15
C ASP A 124 -12.86 -4.88 8.67
N ASN A 125 -12.17 -4.02 9.42
CA ASN A 125 -12.46 -3.72 10.84
C ASN A 125 -13.54 -2.63 11.05
N GLY A 126 -14.19 -2.16 9.98
CA GLY A 126 -15.26 -1.15 10.05
C GLY A 126 -14.80 0.30 10.20
N THR A 127 -13.49 0.55 10.36
CA THR A 127 -12.94 1.91 10.29
C THR A 127 -13.08 2.47 8.88
N THR A 128 -12.96 3.79 8.73
CA THR A 128 -13.28 4.43 7.46
C THR A 128 -12.38 5.61 7.13
N ALA A 129 -12.19 5.88 5.83
CA ALA A 129 -11.47 7.04 5.35
C ALA A 129 -12.22 7.76 4.22
N HIS A 130 -12.21 9.10 4.27
CA HIS A 130 -12.74 9.91 3.17
C HIS A 130 -11.78 9.92 1.98
N VAL A 131 -12.32 9.66 0.79
CA VAL A 131 -11.59 9.75 -0.48
C VAL A 131 -11.90 11.08 -1.16
N SER A 132 -10.87 11.90 -1.32
CA SER A 132 -11.00 13.16 -2.04
C SER A 132 -11.07 12.92 -3.56
N ARG A 133 -11.76 13.81 -4.28
CA ARG A 133 -11.96 13.69 -5.74
C ARG A 133 -10.65 13.56 -6.52
N MET A 134 -9.60 14.24 -6.05
CA MET A 134 -8.27 14.24 -6.67
C MET A 134 -7.61 12.85 -6.62
N TYR A 135 -7.78 12.13 -5.51
CA TYR A 135 -7.13 10.82 -5.31
C TYR A 135 -7.99 9.65 -5.78
N LEU A 136 -9.28 9.87 -6.03
CA LEU A 136 -10.20 8.82 -6.46
C LEU A 136 -9.74 8.09 -7.73
N LYS A 137 -9.17 8.81 -8.70
CA LYS A 137 -8.65 8.20 -9.94
C LYS A 137 -7.49 7.26 -9.66
N ALA A 138 -6.55 7.66 -8.80
CA ALA A 138 -5.41 6.85 -8.42
C ALA A 138 -5.83 5.60 -7.65
N LEU A 139 -6.75 5.75 -6.67
CA LEU A 139 -7.34 4.65 -5.92
C LEU A 139 -8.02 3.61 -6.84
N LYS A 140 -8.87 4.07 -7.76
CA LYS A 140 -9.55 3.19 -8.73
C LYS A 140 -8.57 2.40 -9.59
N LYS A 141 -7.53 3.07 -10.11
CA LYS A 141 -6.46 2.43 -10.87
C LYS A 141 -5.73 1.37 -10.05
N LYS A 142 -5.42 1.67 -8.78
CA LYS A 142 -4.75 0.74 -7.85
C LYS A 142 -5.59 -0.50 -7.57
N LEU A 143 -6.89 -0.33 -7.40
CA LEU A 143 -7.86 -1.41 -7.18
C LEU A 143 -8.23 -2.17 -8.47
N GLY A 144 -7.79 -1.71 -9.65
CA GLY A 144 -8.19 -2.31 -10.92
C GLY A 144 -9.67 -2.14 -11.26
N ILE A 145 -10.34 -1.13 -10.69
CA ILE A 145 -11.77 -0.88 -10.87
C ILE A 145 -12.03 0.46 -11.59
N GLY A 146 -13.17 0.55 -12.28
CA GLY A 146 -13.57 1.74 -13.02
C GLY A 146 -13.06 1.72 -14.46
N ARG A 147 -13.96 1.90 -15.42
CA ARG A 147 -13.62 2.00 -16.84
C ARG A 147 -12.95 3.34 -17.11
N GLU A 148 -11.83 3.34 -17.83
CA GLU A 148 -11.31 4.55 -18.46
C GLU A 148 -12.35 4.98 -19.51
N LYS A 149 -12.90 6.18 -19.35
CA LYS A 149 -13.64 6.87 -20.41
C LYS A 149 -12.67 7.77 -21.16
#